data_AF-A0AAT9GCS2-F1
#
_entry.id   AF-A0AAT9GCS2-F1
#
_cell.length_a   1.000
_cell.length_b   1.000
_cell.length_c   1.000
_cell.angle_alpha   90.00
_cell.angle_beta   90.00
_cell.angle_gamma   90.00
#
_symmetry.space_group_name_H-M   'P 1'
#
loop_
_entity.id
_entity.type
_entity.pdbx_description
1 polymer ?
#
loop_
_entity_poly.entity_id
_entity_poly.type
_entity_poly.pdbx_seq_one_letter_code
_entity_poly.pdbx_strand_id
1 'polypeptide(L)'
;MQVMLNEFVLHTRKDHTITASVFTQARKKLKHTAFSELNDDIVSLYYQDKEFKTYHGFRMLAFDASILILPKSSEVINEFGSRPIRNWTKKEFGDYTSTTFEVCYDVLNNVAIKSVLGRSDSYEVA
;
A
#
# COMPACT_ATOMS: atom_id res chain seq x y z
N MET A 1 13.43 1.15 1.85
CA MET A 1 13.13 1.47 3.26
C MET A 1 14.35 1.37 4.19
N GLN A 2 15.11 0.27 4.23
CA GLN A 2 16.32 0.20 5.08
C GLN A 2 17.39 1.25 4.69
N VAL A 3 17.60 1.51 3.40
CA VAL A 3 18.51 2.57 2.91
C VAL A 3 18.08 3.96 3.38
N MET A 4 16.80 4.32 3.19
CA MET A 4 16.21 5.57 3.69
C MET A 4 16.34 5.71 5.22
N LEU A 5 16.27 4.60 5.96
CA LEU A 5 16.45 4.61 7.40
C LEU A 5 17.91 4.94 7.78
N ASN A 6 18.88 4.42 7.04
CA ASN A 6 20.29 4.78 7.20
C ASN A 6 20.53 6.26 6.84
N GLU A 7 19.92 6.75 5.76
CA GLU A 7 19.98 8.17 5.40
C GLU A 7 19.43 9.04 6.53
N PHE A 8 18.28 8.69 7.11
CA PHE A 8 17.73 9.38 8.27
C PHE A 8 18.69 9.37 9.48
N VAL A 9 19.28 8.22 9.80
CA VAL A 9 20.25 8.10 10.91
C VAL A 9 21.45 9.03 10.72
N LEU A 10 21.96 9.15 9.50
CA LEU A 10 23.03 10.09 9.15
C LEU A 10 22.62 11.55 9.42
N HIS A 11 21.37 11.92 9.08
CA HIS A 11 20.84 13.26 9.38
C HIS A 11 20.69 13.52 10.88
N THR A 12 20.43 12.49 11.70
CA THR A 12 20.35 12.61 13.16
C THR A 12 21.70 12.67 13.89
N ARG A 13 22.82 12.68 13.15
CA ARG A 13 24.20 12.65 13.69
C ARG A 13 24.48 11.48 14.64
N LYS A 14 23.76 10.37 14.49
CA LYS A 14 24.01 9.14 15.24
C LYS A 14 24.94 8.24 14.44
N ASP A 15 25.93 7.66 15.11
CA ASP A 15 26.93 6.79 14.47
C ASP A 15 26.58 5.31 14.67
N HIS A 16 25.57 4.84 13.94
CA HIS A 16 25.31 3.40 13.79
C HIS A 16 24.63 3.11 12.46
N THR A 17 24.89 1.93 11.89
CA THR A 17 24.26 1.47 10.65
C THR A 17 23.14 0.49 10.96
N ILE A 18 21.97 0.66 10.33
CA ILE A 18 20.88 -0.29 10.46
C ILE A 18 21.06 -1.38 9.41
N THR A 19 21.31 -2.61 9.87
CA THR A 19 21.43 -3.78 9.00
C THR A 19 20.07 -4.24 8.51
N ALA A 20 20.04 -4.93 7.36
CA ALA A 20 18.80 -5.50 6.80
C ALA A 20 18.12 -6.48 7.75
N SER A 21 18.90 -7.25 8.52
CA SER A 21 18.39 -8.18 9.53
C SER A 21 17.69 -7.46 10.68
N VAL A 22 18.30 -6.41 11.24
CA VAL A 22 17.71 -5.61 12.32
C VAL A 22 16.42 -4.93 11.85
N PHE A 23 16.42 -4.37 10.64
CA PHE A 23 15.22 -3.77 10.05
C PHE A 23 14.07 -4.79 9.92
N THR A 24 14.35 -5.98 9.40
CA THR A 24 13.34 -7.05 9.22
C THR A 24 12.78 -7.52 10.57
N GLN A 25 13.64 -7.73 11.56
CA GLN A 25 13.22 -8.13 12.91
C GLN A 25 12.37 -7.06 13.60
N ALA A 26 12.74 -5.78 13.46
CA ALA A 26 11.95 -4.68 13.99
C ALA A 26 10.59 -4.55 13.28
N ARG A 27 10.56 -4.65 11.95
CA ARG A 27 9.32 -4.60 11.15
C ARG A 27 8.34 -5.70 11.55
N LYS A 28 8.82 -6.90 11.89
CA LYS A 28 7.98 -8.02 12.35
C LYS A 28 7.20 -7.70 13.63
N LYS A 29 7.66 -6.74 14.44
CA LYS A 29 6.97 -6.31 15.67
C LYS A 29 5.81 -5.35 15.42
N LEU A 30 5.72 -4.77 14.22
CA LEU A 30 4.65 -3.85 13.84
C LEU A 30 3.52 -4.61 13.17
N LYS A 31 2.30 -4.41 13.66
CA LYS A 31 1.10 -4.83 12.93
C LYS A 31 0.95 -3.97 11.69
N HIS A 32 0.42 -4.55 10.61
CA HIS A 32 0.17 -3.79 9.38
C HIS A 32 -0.80 -2.60 9.62
N THR A 33 -1.74 -2.73 10.56
CA THR A 33 -2.70 -1.69 10.92
C THR A 33 -2.02 -0.41 11.41
N ALA A 34 -0.84 -0.51 12.01
CA ALA A 34 -0.09 0.65 12.47
C ALA A 34 0.25 1.63 11.34
N PHE A 35 0.43 1.14 10.10
CA PHE A 35 0.66 2.03 8.95
C PHE A 35 -0.63 2.73 8.50
N SER A 36 -1.77 2.04 8.56
CA SER A 36 -3.08 2.62 8.25
C SER A 36 -3.48 3.67 9.27
N GLU A 37 -3.33 3.36 10.56
CA GLU A 37 -3.59 4.28 11.68
C GLU A 37 -2.70 5.53 11.58
N LEU A 38 -1.39 5.33 11.36
CA LEU A 38 -0.46 6.45 11.18
C LEU A 38 -0.83 7.33 9.97
N ASN A 39 -1.27 6.74 8.87
CA ASN A 39 -1.74 7.51 7.72
C ASN A 39 -2.99 8.31 8.05
N ASP A 40 -3.97 7.70 8.72
CA ASP A 40 -5.21 8.36 9.12
C ASP A 40 -4.92 9.56 10.05
N ASP A 41 -3.97 9.42 10.99
CA ASP A 41 -3.52 10.50 11.87
C ASP A 41 -2.84 11.63 11.08
N ILE A 42 -1.92 11.31 10.17
CA ILE A 42 -1.23 12.30 9.34
C ILE A 42 -2.23 13.07 8.46
N VAL A 43 -3.18 12.36 7.84
CA VAL A 43 -4.23 12.97 7.03
C VAL A 43 -5.12 13.87 7.87
N SER A 44 -5.52 13.42 9.08
CA SER A 44 -6.31 14.23 10.00
C SER A 44 -5.59 15.50 10.42
N LEU A 45 -4.30 15.39 10.78
CA LEU A 45 -3.46 16.54 11.14
C LEU A 45 -3.33 17.52 9.97
N TYR A 46 -3.10 17.02 8.76
CA TYR A 46 -2.96 17.87 7.57
C TYR A 46 -4.21 18.71 7.29
N TYR A 47 -5.40 18.15 7.49
CA TYR A 47 -6.66 18.84 7.22
C TYR A 47 -7.27 19.58 8.41
N GLN A 48 -6.62 19.57 9.58
CA GLN A 48 -7.12 20.21 10.80
C GLN A 48 -7.22 21.73 10.65
N ASP A 49 -6.22 22.37 10.05
CA ASP A 49 -6.10 23.83 10.01
C ASP A 49 -6.86 24.50 8.84
N LYS A 50 -7.59 23.72 8.02
CA LYS A 50 -8.38 24.15 6.84
C LYS A 50 -7.62 24.94 5.75
N GLU A 51 -6.32 25.13 5.88
CA GLU A 51 -5.46 25.75 4.88
C GLU A 51 -4.93 24.73 3.86
N PHE A 52 -5.81 24.18 3.03
CA PHE A 52 -5.43 23.30 1.92
C PHE A 52 -5.90 23.85 0.58
N LYS A 53 -5.19 23.50 -0.49
CA LYS A 53 -5.50 23.97 -1.84
C LYS A 53 -6.83 23.39 -2.31
N THR A 54 -7.64 24.23 -2.94
CA THR A 54 -8.90 23.85 -3.58
C THR A 54 -8.92 24.35 -5.02
N TYR A 55 -9.70 23.68 -5.86
CA TYR A 55 -10.01 24.14 -7.22
C TYR A 55 -11.44 24.66 -7.21
N HIS A 56 -11.61 25.97 -7.40
CA HIS A 56 -12.91 26.65 -7.32
C HIS A 56 -13.72 26.31 -6.04
N GLY A 57 -13.04 26.16 -4.90
CA GLY A 57 -13.68 25.82 -3.62
C GLY A 57 -13.97 24.33 -3.42
N PHE A 58 -13.64 23.47 -4.40
CA PHE A 58 -13.78 22.02 -4.32
C PHE A 58 -12.43 21.34 -4.05
N ARG A 59 -12.47 20.23 -3.32
CA ARG A 59 -11.33 19.33 -3.19
C ARG A 59 -11.26 18.43 -4.42
N MET A 60 -10.11 18.40 -5.07
CA MET A 60 -9.89 17.55 -6.24
C MET A 60 -9.35 16.20 -5.79
N LEU A 61 -10.16 15.16 -5.95
CA LEU A 61 -9.79 13.80 -5.61
C LEU A 61 -9.61 12.97 -6.88
N ALA A 62 -8.57 12.15 -6.90
CA ALA A 62 -8.32 11.17 -7.96
C ALA A 62 -8.22 9.78 -7.36
N PHE A 63 -8.74 8.80 -8.08
CA PHE A 63 -8.64 7.39 -7.72
C PHE A 63 -7.71 6.69 -8.71
N ASP A 64 -6.78 5.91 -8.20
CA ASP A 64 -5.96 5.00 -8.98
C ASP A 64 -6.13 3.58 -8.44
N ALA A 65 -6.29 2.63 -9.35
CA ALA A 65 -6.56 1.24 -9.02
C ALA A 65 -5.69 0.32 -9.88
N SER A 66 -5.12 -0.71 -9.26
CA SER A 66 -4.25 -1.68 -9.91
C SER A 66 -4.46 -3.08 -9.37
N ILE A 67 -4.23 -4.08 -10.21
CA ILE A 67 -4.21 -5.48 -9.78
C ILE A 67 -2.77 -5.87 -9.44
N LEU A 68 -2.57 -6.39 -8.22
CA LEU A 68 -1.28 -6.85 -7.74
C LEU A 68 -1.29 -8.38 -7.65
N ILE A 69 -0.26 -9.02 -8.19
CA ILE A 69 0.00 -10.45 -7.97
C ILE A 69 0.72 -10.58 -6.62
N LEU A 70 0.17 -11.39 -5.72
CA LEU A 70 0.69 -11.59 -4.38
C LEU A 70 1.55 -12.85 -4.28
N PRO A 71 2.51 -12.89 -3.34
CA PRO A 71 3.23 -14.11 -3.01
C PRO A 71 2.27 -15.22 -2.55
N LYS A 72 2.54 -16.45 -2.98
CA LYS A 72 1.70 -17.59 -2.65
C LYS A 72 2.04 -18.14 -1.26
N SER A 73 1.23 -17.80 -0.26
CA SER A 73 1.24 -18.42 1.08
C SER A 73 -0.18 -18.79 1.50
N SER A 74 -0.32 -19.73 2.44
CA SER A 74 -1.64 -20.13 2.96
C SER A 74 -2.41 -18.96 3.56
N GLU A 75 -1.73 -18.08 4.29
CA GLU A 75 -2.29 -16.87 4.88
C GLU A 75 -2.82 -15.92 3.80
N VAL A 76 -2.04 -15.67 2.75
CA VAL A 76 -2.41 -14.77 1.65
C VAL A 76 -3.55 -15.35 0.81
N ILE A 77 -3.56 -16.66 0.57
CA ILE A 77 -4.66 -17.34 -0.14
C ILE A 77 -5.95 -17.30 0.68
N ASN A 78 -5.87 -17.47 2.01
CA ASN A 78 -7.05 -17.40 2.87
C ASN A 78 -7.70 -16.01 2.84
N GLU A 79 -6.87 -14.96 2.84
CA GLU A 79 -7.33 -13.56 2.81
C GLU A 79 -7.86 -13.15 1.41
N PHE A 80 -7.05 -13.34 0.36
CA PHE A 80 -7.29 -12.78 -0.97
C PHE A 80 -7.76 -13.81 -2.02
N GLY A 81 -7.76 -15.10 -1.68
CA GLY A 81 -8.13 -16.18 -2.59
C GLY A 81 -7.00 -16.62 -3.53
N SER A 82 -7.33 -17.54 -4.43
CA SER A 82 -6.46 -17.96 -5.53
C SER A 82 -7.31 -18.20 -6.77
N ARG A 83 -6.74 -17.96 -7.94
CA ARG A 83 -7.43 -18.03 -9.24
C ARG A 83 -6.68 -18.96 -10.19
N PRO A 84 -7.36 -19.89 -10.87
CA PRO A 84 -6.72 -20.77 -11.83
C PRO A 84 -6.32 -19.99 -13.08
N ILE A 85 -5.11 -20.24 -13.57
CA ILE A 85 -4.61 -19.79 -14.87
C ILE A 85 -5.20 -20.72 -15.92
N ARG A 86 -6.07 -20.17 -16.77
CA ARG A 86 -6.77 -20.89 -17.83
C ARG A 86 -6.46 -20.28 -19.19
N ASN A 87 -6.30 -21.12 -20.20
CA ASN A 87 -6.29 -20.68 -21.59
C ASN A 87 -7.71 -20.67 -22.19
N TRP A 88 -7.83 -20.27 -23.47
CA TRP A 88 -9.11 -20.25 -24.19
C TRP A 88 -9.82 -21.62 -24.21
N THR A 89 -9.06 -22.72 -24.19
CA THR A 89 -9.60 -24.09 -24.11
C THR A 89 -9.97 -24.53 -22.69
N LYS A 90 -9.96 -23.62 -21.71
CA LYS A 90 -10.22 -23.86 -20.27
C LYS A 90 -9.30 -24.88 -19.60
N LYS A 91 -8.14 -25.17 -20.20
CA LYS A 91 -7.11 -26.01 -19.58
C LYS A 91 -6.43 -25.23 -18.46
N GLU A 92 -6.31 -25.83 -17.29
CA GLU A 92 -5.65 -25.23 -16.12
C GLU A 92 -4.14 -25.50 -16.16
N PHE A 93 -3.34 -24.45 -15.94
CA PHE A 93 -1.87 -24.51 -15.94
C PHE A 93 -1.25 -24.23 -14.57
N GLY A 94 -2.08 -23.86 -13.60
CA GLY A 94 -1.67 -23.43 -12.26
C GLY A 94 -2.67 -22.42 -11.73
N ASP A 95 -2.29 -21.72 -10.66
CA ASP A 95 -3.09 -20.70 -10.01
C ASP A 95 -2.20 -19.55 -9.51
N TYR A 96 -2.81 -18.38 -9.33
CA TYR A 96 -2.16 -17.21 -8.75
C TYR A 96 -3.10 -16.51 -7.77
N THR A 97 -2.51 -15.89 -6.76
CA THR A 97 -3.24 -15.00 -5.85
C THR A 97 -3.07 -13.57 -6.32
N SER A 98 -4.16 -12.82 -6.38
CA SER A 98 -4.16 -11.41 -6.72
C SER A 98 -5.10 -10.61 -5.84
N THR A 99 -4.79 -9.34 -5.68
CA THR A 99 -5.61 -8.36 -4.97
C THR A 99 -5.80 -7.13 -5.84
N THR A 100 -6.91 -6.42 -5.64
CA THR A 100 -7.07 -5.08 -6.20
C THR A 100 -6.61 -4.08 -5.15
N PHE A 101 -5.69 -3.21 -5.54
CA PHE A 101 -5.24 -2.09 -4.73
C PHE A 101 -5.86 -0.81 -5.28
N GLU A 102 -6.51 -0.04 -4.42
CA GLU A 102 -7.13 1.23 -4.77
C GLU A 102 -6.63 2.33 -3.83
N VAL A 103 -6.35 3.51 -4.38
CA VAL A 103 -5.90 4.68 -3.62
C VAL A 103 -6.69 5.91 -4.03
N CYS A 104 -7.12 6.67 -3.02
CA CYS A 104 -7.68 8.01 -3.19
C CYS A 104 -6.62 9.06 -2.85
N TYR A 105 -6.33 9.93 -3.81
CA TYR A 105 -5.38 11.03 -3.69
C TYR A 105 -6.10 12.37 -3.69
N ASP A 106 -5.64 13.29 -2.84
CA ASP A 106 -5.82 14.72 -3.05
C ASP A 106 -4.68 15.22 -3.93
N VAL A 107 -4.97 15.40 -5.21
CA VAL A 107 -3.95 15.69 -6.23
C VAL A 107 -3.38 17.10 -6.13
N LEU A 108 -4.12 18.05 -5.55
CA LEU A 108 -3.62 19.43 -5.40
C LEU A 108 -2.72 19.57 -4.18
N ASN A 109 -3.00 18.78 -3.14
CA ASN A 109 -2.29 18.81 -1.87
C ASN A 109 -1.20 17.72 -1.76
N ASN A 110 -1.09 16.84 -2.76
CA ASN A 110 -0.14 15.72 -2.82
C ASN A 110 -0.29 14.76 -1.61
N VAL A 111 -1.53 14.47 -1.22
CA VAL A 111 -1.82 13.61 -0.07
C VAL A 111 -2.50 12.32 -0.54
N ALA A 112 -1.97 11.16 -0.14
CA ALA A 112 -2.69 9.90 -0.23
C ALA A 112 -3.68 9.80 0.94
N ILE A 113 -4.96 10.02 0.67
CA ILE A 113 -5.99 10.10 1.71
C ILE A 113 -6.24 8.72 2.30
N LYS A 114 -6.47 7.74 1.44
CA LYS A 114 -6.80 6.38 1.85
C LYS A 114 -6.41 5.39 0.78
N SER A 115 -6.02 4.19 1.20
CA SER A 115 -5.86 3.06 0.31
C SER A 115 -6.51 1.82 0.90
N VAL A 116 -6.95 0.93 0.02
CA VAL A 116 -7.58 -0.34 0.37
C VAL A 116 -7.01 -1.45 -0.51
N LEU A 117 -6.86 -2.62 0.11
CA LEU A 117 -6.66 -3.88 -0.61
C LEU A 117 -7.96 -4.67 -0.56
N GLY A 118 -8.51 -4.95 -1.73
CA GLY A 118 -9.70 -5.74 -1.91
C GLY A 118 -9.39 -7.11 -2.49
N ARG A 119 -10.29 -8.07 -2.27
CA ARG A 119 -10.25 -9.32 -3.01
C ARG A 119 -10.48 -8.99 -4.49
N SER A 120 -9.57 -9.43 -5.34
CA SER A 120 -9.77 -9.25 -6.78
C SER A 120 -10.82 -10.27 -7.22
N ASP A 121 -12.01 -9.80 -7.57
CA ASP A 121 -13.11 -10.58 -8.16
C ASP A 121 -13.31 -10.27 -9.66
N SER A 122 -12.69 -9.20 -10.15
CA SER A 122 -12.72 -8.78 -11.55
C SER A 122 -11.75 -9.57 -12.44
N TYR A 123 -12.24 -10.00 -13.62
CA TYR A 123 -11.47 -10.65 -14.68
C TYR A 123 -11.20 -9.61 -15.78
N GLU A 124 -10.37 -8.61 -15.47
CA GLU A 124 -9.94 -7.64 -16.46
C GLU A 124 -8.47 -7.93 -16.76
N VAL A 125 -8.24 -8.65 -17.86
CA VAL A 125 -6.92 -8.75 -18.50
C VAL A 125 -6.81 -7.49 -19.35
N ALA A 126 -6.09 -6.49 -18.86
CA ALA A 126 -5.67 -5.36 -19.68
C ALA A 126 -4.61 -5.81 -20.69
#